data_AF-R5NNJ9-F1
#
_entry.id   AF-R5NNJ9-F1
#
_cell.length_a   1.000
_cell.length_b   1.000
_cell.length_c   1.000
_cell.angle_alpha   90.00
_cell.angle_beta   90.00
_cell.angle_gamma   90.00
#
_symmetry.space_group_name_H-M   'P 1'
#
loop_
_entity.id
_entity.type
_entity.pdbx_description
1 polymer ?
#
loop_
_entity_poly.entity_id
_entity_poly.type
_entity_poly.pdbx_seq_one_letter_code
_entity_poly.pdbx_strand_id
1 'polypeptide(L)'
;MLKNRANERFNPEELDKLLLQNNLEELKTQLLKIFWGPCALSGFKNCDKYIFAFPEEEIKATPYLSTAAAIICSIYGDLNKAREYAQCVDQIEFMRLHLDIIIPARNNNKFWHAVRKLSSNADYMKPNLPIAAGRVSLINGFRDLSEYRDFIKGHKGEVKKCLSALYGDSAIGMYEVAYAEICYMEDDCFGAIASLVGNIPIIEQNGEVAVLFVALYLQMRIMIATGQIAVLYPMLDQIYNKITSTDSRWLTENHNSLRAWGAMYDNDITEVKKWLENESPNEYGRLCMTDVFRYMIKMRAYLIEGKYYSVVAIGELLRKILQDGHRVIDLCELNLLCAIAYYSGGKCDEAYGLMDEVIKVAKKRKLDRLIADEGEKAYLLLRDYKRNRNNKDVGLNSYINHLIALSKKMALLYPDYLKECRKDFPSLTETEREVLQLMANERTNSEIAYFMGISINTVKFHSKNIYKKLSVNNRRRAVKVAKENNIL
;
A
#
# COMPACT_ATOMS: atom_id res chain seq x y z
N MET A 1 15.67 -23.17 -11.02
CA MET A 1 16.11 -22.28 -9.93
C MET A 1 15.28 -21.01 -10.02
N LEU A 2 14.71 -20.56 -8.91
CA LEU A 2 13.86 -19.36 -8.86
C LEU A 2 14.65 -18.15 -9.39
N LYS A 3 14.06 -17.42 -10.34
CA LYS A 3 14.71 -16.28 -10.98
C LYS A 3 14.56 -15.03 -10.12
N ASN A 4 15.63 -14.25 -10.02
CA ASN A 4 15.66 -12.93 -9.40
C ASN A 4 16.09 -11.89 -10.45
N ARG A 5 15.42 -10.74 -10.47
CA ARG A 5 15.76 -9.58 -11.32
C ARG A 5 16.47 -8.47 -10.53
N ALA A 6 17.02 -8.80 -9.36
CA ALA A 6 17.98 -7.93 -8.71
C ALA A 6 19.12 -7.67 -9.68
N ASN A 7 19.45 -6.40 -9.87
CA ASN A 7 20.54 -6.04 -10.76
C ASN A 7 21.85 -6.30 -10.04
N GLU A 8 22.50 -7.43 -10.33
CA GLU A 8 23.79 -7.81 -9.74
C GLU A 8 24.90 -6.77 -9.99
N ARG A 9 24.72 -5.91 -11.01
CA ARG A 9 25.66 -4.82 -11.32
C ARG A 9 25.38 -3.54 -10.54
N PHE A 10 24.26 -3.47 -9.81
CA PHE A 10 23.95 -2.30 -8.99
C PHE A 10 24.70 -2.39 -7.66
N ASN A 11 25.84 -1.71 -7.59
CA ASN A 11 26.63 -1.57 -6.37
C ASN A 11 26.59 -0.12 -5.87
N PRO A 12 25.74 0.21 -4.87
CA PRO A 12 25.58 1.58 -4.43
C PRO A 12 26.87 2.16 -3.83
N GLU A 13 27.70 1.37 -3.15
CA GLU A 13 28.95 1.85 -2.56
C GLU A 13 29.95 2.32 -3.62
N GLU A 14 30.04 1.58 -4.73
CA GLU A 14 30.89 1.93 -5.87
C GLU A 14 30.38 3.18 -6.58
N LEU A 15 29.08 3.26 -6.84
CA LEU A 15 28.45 4.42 -7.49
C LEU A 15 28.56 5.68 -6.62
N ASP A 16 28.39 5.56 -5.30
CA ASP A 16 28.56 6.66 -4.35
C ASP A 16 30.02 7.16 -4.34
N LYS A 17 30.99 6.26 -4.39
CA LYS A 17 32.41 6.63 -4.51
C LYS A 17 32.69 7.41 -5.79
N LEU A 18 32.17 6.96 -6.92
CA LEU A 18 32.34 7.65 -8.21
C LEU A 18 31.71 9.05 -8.18
N LEU A 19 30.52 9.17 -7.58
CA LEU A 19 29.83 10.44 -7.42
C LEU A 19 30.61 11.41 -6.53
N LEU A 20 31.13 10.94 -5.38
CA LEU A 20 31.96 11.74 -4.47
C LEU A 20 33.27 12.23 -5.12
N GLN A 21 33.83 11.43 -6.03
CA GLN A 21 35.03 11.77 -6.79
C GLN A 21 34.74 12.65 -8.01
N ASN A 22 33.47 13.00 -8.25
CA ASN A 22 32.99 13.70 -9.44
C ASN A 22 33.43 13.04 -10.76
N ASN A 23 33.59 11.71 -10.76
CA ASN A 23 33.97 10.93 -11.93
C ASN A 23 32.74 10.55 -12.75
N LEU A 24 32.14 11.55 -13.42
CA LEU A 24 30.88 11.40 -14.15
C LEU A 24 30.99 10.46 -15.35
N GLU A 25 32.14 10.39 -16.03
CA GLU A 25 32.35 9.51 -17.18
C GLU A 25 32.30 8.02 -16.80
N GLU A 26 32.99 7.64 -15.72
CA GLU A 26 32.93 6.25 -15.23
C GLU A 26 31.55 5.96 -14.63
N LEU A 27 30.95 6.92 -13.92
CA LEU A 27 29.59 6.77 -13.40
C LEU A 27 28.59 6.50 -14.52
N LYS A 28 28.69 7.25 -15.63
CA LYS A 28 27.87 7.05 -16.83
C LYS A 28 28.07 5.65 -17.40
N THR A 29 29.32 5.21 -17.54
CA THR A 29 29.65 3.88 -18.05
C THR A 29 29.04 2.77 -17.19
N GLN A 30 29.08 2.89 -15.86
CA GLN A 30 28.47 1.92 -14.95
C GLN A 30 26.94 1.95 -15.03
N LEU A 31 26.32 3.14 -15.05
CA LEU A 31 24.88 3.28 -15.21
C LEU A 31 24.36 2.70 -16.53
N LEU A 32 25.09 2.88 -17.64
CA LEU A 32 24.76 2.26 -18.91
C LEU A 32 24.78 0.72 -18.81
N LYS A 33 25.75 0.13 -18.12
CA LYS A 33 25.81 -1.32 -17.87
C LYS A 33 24.66 -1.81 -16.99
N ILE A 34 24.23 -1.00 -16.01
CA ILE A 34 23.10 -1.27 -15.11
C ILE A 34 21.79 -1.25 -15.91
N PHE A 35 21.54 -0.23 -16.71
CA PHE A 35 20.28 -0.08 -17.46
C PHE A 35 20.20 -0.97 -18.71
N TRP A 36 21.33 -1.48 -19.19
CA TRP A 36 21.35 -2.50 -20.24
C TRP A 36 20.88 -3.87 -19.72
N GLY A 37 20.98 -4.14 -18.41
CA GLY A 37 20.57 -5.41 -17.82
C GLY A 37 19.09 -5.46 -17.38
N PRO A 38 18.54 -6.66 -17.13
CA PRO A 38 17.29 -6.80 -16.39
C PRO A 38 17.47 -6.24 -14.95
N CYS A 39 16.57 -5.35 -14.54
CA CYS A 39 16.63 -4.57 -13.31
C CYS A 39 15.22 -4.26 -12.80
N ALA A 40 14.82 -4.76 -11.63
CA ALA A 40 13.52 -4.38 -11.07
C ALA A 40 13.37 -2.83 -10.96
N LEU A 41 12.15 -2.29 -11.13
CA LEU A 41 11.90 -0.84 -10.98
C LEU A 41 12.31 -0.29 -9.59
N SER A 42 12.28 -1.13 -8.56
CA SER A 42 12.83 -0.82 -7.24
C SER A 42 14.33 -0.51 -7.27
N GLY A 43 15.09 -1.06 -8.22
CA GLY A 43 16.47 -0.67 -8.48
C GLY A 43 16.59 0.74 -9.06
N PHE A 44 15.66 1.14 -9.94
CA PHE A 44 15.62 2.50 -10.50
C PHE A 44 15.27 3.55 -9.43
N LYS A 45 14.40 3.22 -8.46
CA LYS A 45 14.11 4.09 -7.30
C LYS A 45 15.40 4.57 -6.62
N ASN A 46 16.40 3.69 -6.49
CA ASN A 46 17.67 4.00 -5.83
C ASN A 46 18.71 4.67 -6.75
N CYS A 47 18.39 4.88 -8.02
CA CYS A 47 19.31 5.50 -9.00
C CYS A 47 19.11 7.02 -9.16
N ASP A 48 18.08 7.61 -8.52
CA ASP A 48 17.71 9.04 -8.63
C ASP A 48 18.91 9.97 -8.45
N LYS A 49 19.66 9.79 -7.35
CA LYS A 49 20.83 10.61 -7.01
C LYS A 49 21.99 10.51 -8.00
N TYR A 50 22.12 9.39 -8.72
CA TYR A 50 23.18 9.21 -9.71
C TYR A 50 22.78 9.78 -11.06
N ILE A 51 21.51 9.64 -11.45
CA ILE A 51 21.02 10.13 -12.75
C ILE A 51 20.95 11.65 -12.78
N PHE A 52 20.46 12.27 -11.71
CA PHE A 52 20.36 13.73 -11.65
C PHE A 52 21.65 14.42 -11.17
N ALA A 53 22.76 13.68 -11.09
CA ALA A 53 24.10 14.27 -10.97
C ALA A 53 24.62 14.81 -12.32
N PHE A 54 24.11 14.27 -13.44
CA PHE A 54 24.48 14.72 -14.79
C PHE A 54 23.75 16.03 -15.16
N PRO A 55 24.37 16.91 -15.96
CA PRO A 55 23.69 18.06 -16.55
C PRO A 55 22.49 17.62 -17.39
N GLU A 56 21.42 18.42 -17.38
CA GLU A 56 20.19 18.08 -18.09
C GLU A 56 20.38 17.88 -19.60
N GLU A 57 21.27 18.66 -20.21
CA GLU A 57 21.65 18.52 -21.62
C GLU A 57 22.25 17.14 -21.92
N GLU A 58 23.09 16.61 -21.02
CA GLU A 58 23.72 15.30 -21.18
C GLU A 58 22.70 14.16 -21.00
N ILE A 59 21.78 14.29 -20.05
CA ILE A 59 20.68 13.33 -19.85
C ILE A 59 19.86 13.25 -21.14
N LYS A 60 19.47 14.39 -21.71
CA LYS A 60 18.67 14.49 -22.94
C LYS A 60 19.42 13.98 -24.17
N ALA A 61 20.75 14.19 -24.24
CA ALA A 61 21.58 13.74 -25.35
C ALA A 61 21.87 12.23 -25.33
N THR A 62 21.79 11.58 -24.16
CA THR A 62 22.15 10.16 -24.00
C THR A 62 20.89 9.28 -23.88
N PRO A 63 20.55 8.44 -24.87
CA PRO A 63 19.28 7.70 -24.89
C PRO A 63 18.96 6.84 -23.66
N TYR A 64 19.96 6.12 -23.13
CA TYR A 64 19.76 5.29 -21.93
C TYR A 64 19.58 6.14 -20.66
N LEU A 65 20.27 7.27 -20.54
CA LEU A 65 20.07 8.19 -19.42
C LEU A 65 18.69 8.86 -19.50
N SER A 66 18.27 9.29 -20.69
CA SER A 66 16.90 9.79 -20.94
C SER A 66 15.84 8.74 -20.57
N THR A 67 16.03 7.48 -20.98
CA THR A 67 15.10 6.39 -20.65
C THR A 67 15.03 6.16 -19.14
N ALA A 68 16.17 6.11 -18.45
CA ALA A 68 16.23 5.93 -17.00
C ALA A 68 15.63 7.13 -16.26
N ALA A 69 15.93 8.36 -16.67
CA ALA A 69 15.36 9.58 -16.11
C ALA A 69 13.84 9.62 -16.29
N ALA A 70 13.33 9.21 -17.46
CA ALA A 70 11.89 9.11 -17.70
C ALA A 70 11.21 8.13 -16.72
N ILE A 71 11.81 6.96 -16.50
CA ILE A 71 11.32 5.96 -15.55
C ILE A 71 11.37 6.48 -14.11
N ILE A 72 12.47 7.10 -13.70
CA ILE A 72 12.64 7.63 -12.33
C ILE A 72 11.66 8.78 -12.06
N CYS A 73 11.54 9.73 -12.98
CA CYS A 73 10.52 10.78 -12.91
C CYS A 73 9.12 10.18 -12.77
N SER A 74 8.83 9.11 -13.53
CA SER A 74 7.58 8.39 -13.39
C SER A 74 7.45 7.76 -12.00
N ILE A 75 8.45 7.05 -11.49
CA ILE A 75 8.40 6.43 -10.14
C ILE A 75 8.05 7.45 -9.07
N TYR A 76 8.56 8.67 -9.17
CA TYR A 76 8.32 9.73 -8.20
C TYR A 76 7.17 10.70 -8.58
N GLY A 77 6.31 10.31 -9.52
CA GLY A 77 5.07 11.03 -9.84
C GLY A 77 5.23 12.29 -10.69
N ASP A 78 6.43 12.62 -11.19
CA ASP A 78 6.63 13.74 -12.11
C ASP A 78 6.42 13.27 -13.56
N LEU A 79 5.15 13.09 -13.94
CA LEU A 79 4.79 12.60 -15.26
C LEU A 79 5.01 13.62 -16.38
N ASN A 80 5.22 14.89 -16.04
CA ASN A 80 5.57 15.92 -17.03
C ASN A 80 7.03 15.76 -17.44
N LYS A 81 7.97 15.75 -16.48
CA LYS A 81 9.38 15.48 -16.78
C LYS A 81 9.59 14.09 -17.34
N ALA A 82 8.83 13.10 -16.87
CA ALA A 82 8.89 11.74 -17.44
C ALA A 82 8.58 11.75 -18.94
N ARG A 83 7.60 12.53 -19.37
CA ARG A 83 7.25 12.68 -20.80
C ARG A 83 8.32 13.40 -21.59
N GLU A 84 8.91 14.45 -21.03
CA GLU A 84 9.99 15.22 -21.66
C GLU A 84 11.21 14.33 -21.94
N TYR A 85 11.74 13.62 -20.94
CA TYR A 85 12.85 12.70 -21.17
C TYR A 85 12.49 11.55 -22.10
N ALA A 86 11.23 11.08 -22.06
CA ALA A 86 10.79 10.01 -22.94
C ALA A 86 10.68 10.46 -24.41
N GLN A 87 10.53 11.76 -24.71
CA GLN A 87 10.56 12.30 -26.08
C GLN A 87 11.96 12.24 -26.69
N CYS A 88 13.01 12.33 -25.88
CA CYS A 88 14.41 12.25 -26.34
C CYS A 88 14.74 10.92 -27.03
N VAL A 89 13.94 9.88 -26.80
CA VAL A 89 14.14 8.54 -27.37
C VAL A 89 13.00 8.09 -28.29
N ASP A 90 12.10 8.99 -28.70
CA ASP A 90 10.94 8.64 -29.55
C ASP A 90 11.36 8.07 -30.92
N GLN A 91 12.54 8.46 -31.42
CA GLN A 91 13.12 7.93 -32.67
C GLN A 91 13.69 6.52 -32.50
N ILE A 92 14.00 6.10 -31.27
CA ILE A 92 14.52 4.77 -30.95
C ILE A 92 13.34 3.87 -30.58
N GLU A 93 12.80 3.20 -31.60
CA GLU A 93 11.56 2.45 -31.48
C GLU A 93 11.51 1.52 -30.25
N PHE A 94 12.55 0.74 -30.02
CA PHE A 94 12.62 -0.19 -28.90
C PHE A 94 12.43 0.50 -27.53
N MET A 95 13.15 1.60 -27.28
CA MET A 95 13.04 2.37 -26.03
C MET A 95 11.66 3.02 -25.89
N ARG A 96 11.13 3.59 -26.99
CA ARG A 96 9.78 4.16 -27.01
C ARG A 96 8.72 3.11 -26.61
N LEU A 97 8.77 1.91 -27.20
CA LEU A 97 7.82 0.84 -26.88
C LEU A 97 7.92 0.40 -25.42
N HIS A 98 9.13 0.33 -24.84
CA HIS A 98 9.31 0.02 -23.42
C HIS A 98 8.67 1.08 -22.52
N LEU A 99 8.92 2.36 -22.82
CA LEU A 99 8.36 3.47 -22.04
C LEU A 99 6.83 3.56 -22.17
N ASP A 100 6.26 3.20 -23.33
CA ASP A 100 4.81 3.11 -23.51
C ASP A 100 4.16 2.02 -22.64
N ILE A 101 4.88 0.91 -22.37
CA ILE A 101 4.39 -0.11 -21.44
C ILE A 101 4.50 0.36 -19.98
N ILE A 102 5.68 0.89 -19.61
CA ILE A 102 6.03 1.20 -18.22
C ILE A 102 5.30 2.46 -17.73
N ILE A 103 5.37 3.59 -18.43
CA ILE A 103 4.86 4.87 -17.91
C ILE A 103 3.32 4.90 -17.97
N PRO A 104 2.61 4.91 -16.82
CA PRO A 104 1.18 4.62 -16.77
C PRO A 104 0.29 5.63 -17.50
N ALA A 105 0.71 6.90 -17.64
CA ALA A 105 -0.07 7.95 -18.32
C ALA A 105 0.11 8.03 -19.85
N ARG A 106 0.93 7.16 -20.46
CA ARG A 106 1.04 7.07 -21.92
C ARG A 106 -0.15 6.26 -22.44
N ASN A 107 -1.24 6.97 -22.81
CA ASN A 107 -2.42 6.51 -23.57
C ASN A 107 -2.56 4.98 -23.75
N ASN A 108 -3.65 4.39 -23.27
CA ASN A 108 -3.94 2.95 -23.36
C ASN A 108 -3.80 2.32 -24.76
N ASN A 109 -4.05 3.08 -25.83
CA ASN A 109 -3.82 2.61 -27.20
C ASN A 109 -2.32 2.40 -27.49
N LYS A 110 -1.45 3.29 -26.99
CA LYS A 110 0.00 3.14 -27.09
C LYS A 110 0.49 1.95 -26.27
N PHE A 111 -0.05 1.75 -25.07
CA PHE A 111 0.24 0.57 -24.26
C PHE A 111 -0.03 -0.72 -25.05
N TRP A 112 -1.24 -0.90 -25.59
CA TRP A 112 -1.57 -2.11 -26.35
C TRP A 112 -0.81 -2.24 -27.67
N HIS A 113 -0.53 -1.12 -28.34
CA HIS A 113 0.34 -1.12 -29.51
C HIS A 113 1.74 -1.65 -29.15
N ALA A 114 2.32 -1.18 -28.06
CA ALA A 114 3.62 -1.61 -27.60
C ALA A 114 3.63 -3.08 -27.15
N VAL A 115 2.63 -3.51 -26.38
CA VAL A 115 2.45 -4.91 -25.97
C VAL A 115 2.39 -5.84 -27.19
N ARG A 116 1.57 -5.52 -28.20
CA ARG A 116 1.46 -6.33 -29.43
C ARG A 116 2.75 -6.33 -30.23
N LYS A 117 3.39 -5.16 -30.39
CA LYS A 117 4.61 -5.05 -31.21
C LYS A 117 5.77 -5.82 -30.58
N LEU A 118 6.00 -5.66 -29.27
CA LEU A 118 7.06 -6.38 -28.56
C LEU A 118 6.76 -7.88 -28.44
N SER A 119 5.50 -8.30 -28.30
CA SER A 119 5.16 -9.74 -28.26
C SER A 119 5.24 -10.42 -29.63
N SER A 120 5.10 -9.68 -30.73
CA SER A 120 5.11 -10.23 -32.09
C SER A 120 6.50 -10.41 -32.70
N ASN A 121 7.52 -9.75 -32.15
CA ASN A 121 8.85 -9.71 -32.74
C ASN A 121 9.88 -10.29 -31.76
N ALA A 122 10.33 -11.51 -32.06
CA ALA A 122 11.26 -12.27 -31.24
C ALA A 122 12.68 -11.66 -31.18
N ASP A 123 13.02 -10.77 -32.11
CA ASP A 123 14.33 -10.11 -32.18
C ASP A 123 14.45 -8.93 -31.19
N TYR A 124 13.33 -8.43 -30.66
CA TYR A 124 13.41 -7.44 -29.60
C TYR A 124 13.97 -8.07 -28.33
N MET A 125 14.97 -7.42 -27.75
CA MET A 125 15.48 -7.78 -26.43
C MET A 125 14.31 -7.75 -25.44
N LYS A 126 14.09 -8.86 -24.73
CA LYS A 126 12.93 -9.02 -23.85
C LYS A 126 12.90 -7.87 -22.84
N PRO A 127 11.81 -7.12 -22.80
CA PRO A 127 11.76 -5.91 -22.02
C PRO A 127 11.90 -6.24 -20.54
N ASN A 128 12.62 -5.38 -19.83
CA ASN A 128 12.69 -5.42 -18.39
C ASN A 128 11.40 -4.83 -17.79
N LEU A 129 10.28 -5.48 -18.08
CA LEU A 129 8.96 -5.00 -17.71
C LEU A 129 8.66 -5.39 -16.26
N PRO A 130 8.11 -4.46 -15.49
CA PRO A 130 7.84 -4.68 -14.08
C PRO A 130 6.33 -4.92 -13.92
N ILE A 131 5.84 -6.16 -14.07
CA ILE A 131 4.40 -6.42 -13.84
C ILE A 131 4.06 -6.06 -12.39
N ALA A 132 4.84 -6.55 -11.43
CA ALA A 132 4.67 -6.22 -10.01
C ALA A 132 5.42 -4.95 -9.58
N ALA A 133 6.56 -4.64 -10.21
CA ALA A 133 7.34 -3.42 -9.95
C ALA A 133 7.75 -3.19 -8.49
N GLY A 134 8.06 -4.24 -7.74
CA GLY A 134 8.25 -4.10 -6.29
C GLY A 134 7.01 -4.43 -5.48
N ARG A 135 5.81 -4.18 -6.03
CA ARG A 135 4.54 -4.22 -5.30
C ARG A 135 4.01 -5.64 -5.10
N VAL A 136 3.03 -5.74 -4.20
CA VAL A 136 2.29 -6.96 -3.83
C VAL A 136 1.14 -7.30 -4.80
N SER A 137 1.22 -6.91 -6.08
CA SER A 137 0.10 -7.03 -7.01
C SER A 137 0.57 -7.08 -8.47
N LEU A 138 -0.07 -7.92 -9.30
CA LEU A 138 0.14 -7.96 -10.75
C LEU A 138 -0.89 -7.11 -11.51
N ILE A 139 -2.10 -6.97 -10.98
CA ILE A 139 -3.17 -6.15 -11.59
C ILE A 139 -3.00 -4.67 -11.27
N ASN A 140 -2.51 -4.34 -10.08
CA ASN A 140 -2.27 -2.99 -9.58
C ASN A 140 -0.76 -2.76 -9.30
N GLY A 141 0.08 -3.24 -10.22
CA GLY A 141 1.55 -3.10 -10.16
C GLY A 141 2.03 -1.67 -10.43
N PHE A 142 2.92 -1.42 -11.39
CA PHE A 142 3.26 -0.03 -11.77
C PHE A 142 2.22 0.64 -12.65
N ARG A 143 1.44 -0.16 -13.39
CA ARG A 143 0.26 0.25 -14.13
C ARG A 143 -0.95 -0.42 -13.52
N ASP A 144 -2.07 0.30 -13.49
CA ASP A 144 -3.37 -0.28 -13.15
C ASP A 144 -3.96 -0.98 -14.39
N LEU A 145 -4.06 -2.31 -14.31
CA LEU A 145 -4.60 -3.17 -15.38
C LEU A 145 -6.05 -3.60 -15.10
N SER A 146 -6.70 -3.05 -14.07
CA SER A 146 -8.05 -3.46 -13.66
C SER A 146 -9.12 -3.21 -14.71
N GLU A 147 -8.86 -2.34 -15.71
CA GLU A 147 -9.81 -2.11 -16.81
C GLU A 147 -9.87 -3.30 -17.76
N TYR A 148 -8.81 -4.12 -17.79
CA TYR A 148 -8.69 -5.27 -18.64
C TYR A 148 -9.11 -6.57 -17.92
N ARG A 149 -9.76 -6.48 -16.75
CA ARG A 149 -10.18 -7.66 -15.97
C ARG A 149 -10.97 -8.66 -16.81
N ASP A 150 -11.96 -8.19 -17.57
CA ASP A 150 -12.82 -9.06 -18.39
C ASP A 150 -12.05 -9.68 -19.55
N PHE A 151 -11.13 -8.91 -20.16
CA PHE A 151 -10.23 -9.44 -21.18
C PHE A 151 -9.33 -10.53 -20.61
N ILE A 152 -8.69 -10.28 -19.46
CA ILE A 152 -7.79 -11.24 -18.80
C ILE A 152 -8.54 -12.54 -18.45
N LYS A 153 -9.73 -12.45 -17.84
CA LYS A 153 -10.54 -13.64 -17.51
C LYS A 153 -11.02 -14.38 -18.76
N GLY A 154 -11.41 -13.65 -19.81
CA GLY A 154 -11.99 -14.23 -21.02
C GLY A 154 -10.99 -14.83 -22.01
N HIS A 155 -9.72 -14.41 -21.97
CA HIS A 155 -8.74 -14.69 -23.03
C HIS A 155 -7.46 -15.37 -22.51
N LYS A 156 -7.60 -16.39 -21.65
CA LYS A 156 -6.48 -17.13 -21.04
C LYS A 156 -5.35 -17.48 -22.02
N GLY A 157 -5.70 -18.09 -23.16
CA GLY A 157 -4.70 -18.54 -24.14
C GLY A 157 -3.92 -17.38 -24.79
N GLU A 158 -4.62 -16.31 -25.17
CA GLU A 158 -4.02 -15.12 -25.78
C GLU A 158 -3.11 -14.39 -24.80
N VAL A 159 -3.59 -14.17 -23.55
CA VAL A 159 -2.81 -13.49 -22.51
C VAL A 159 -1.57 -14.30 -22.15
N LYS A 160 -1.68 -15.62 -22.00
CA LYS A 160 -0.52 -16.49 -21.75
C LYS A 160 0.50 -16.41 -22.87
N LYS A 161 0.06 -16.48 -24.13
CA LYS A 161 0.96 -16.36 -25.29
C LYS A 161 1.68 -15.01 -25.29
N CYS A 162 0.96 -13.93 -25.00
CA CYS A 162 1.53 -12.59 -24.89
C CYS A 162 2.55 -12.49 -23.75
N LEU A 163 2.24 -13.02 -22.57
CA LEU A 163 3.16 -13.03 -21.43
C LEU A 163 4.41 -13.85 -21.73
N SER A 164 4.28 -15.04 -22.31
CA SER A 164 5.43 -15.86 -22.72
C SER A 164 6.31 -15.16 -23.74
N ALA A 165 5.73 -14.42 -24.68
CA ALA A 165 6.49 -13.64 -25.65
C ALA A 165 7.27 -12.49 -24.99
N LEU A 166 6.63 -11.74 -24.08
CA LEU A 166 7.24 -10.59 -23.42
C LEU A 166 8.26 -10.96 -22.35
N TYR A 167 8.00 -12.02 -21.58
CA TYR A 167 8.77 -12.37 -20.38
C TYR A 167 9.57 -13.67 -20.51
N GLY A 168 9.39 -14.45 -21.59
CA GLY A 168 10.00 -15.77 -21.70
C GLY A 168 9.63 -16.66 -20.51
N ASP A 169 10.60 -17.40 -19.96
CA ASP A 169 10.33 -18.26 -18.79
C ASP A 169 10.12 -17.49 -17.48
N SER A 170 10.29 -16.15 -17.43
CA SER A 170 9.75 -15.36 -16.30
C SER A 170 8.22 -15.35 -16.29
N ALA A 171 7.54 -15.70 -17.39
CA ALA A 171 6.08 -15.69 -17.50
C ALA A 171 5.38 -16.75 -16.64
N ILE A 172 6.13 -17.71 -16.07
CA ILE A 172 5.58 -18.86 -15.35
C ILE A 172 4.70 -18.40 -14.19
N GLY A 173 3.43 -18.80 -14.23
CA GLY A 173 2.42 -18.49 -13.23
C GLY A 173 1.89 -17.06 -13.21
N MET A 174 2.40 -16.15 -14.06
CA MET A 174 1.94 -14.74 -14.07
C MET A 174 0.45 -14.61 -14.38
N TYR A 175 -0.05 -15.39 -15.35
CA TYR A 175 -1.49 -15.40 -15.67
C TYR A 175 -2.31 -15.92 -14.49
N GLU A 176 -1.92 -17.06 -13.91
CA GLU A 176 -2.63 -17.71 -12.82
C GLU A 176 -2.72 -16.82 -11.57
N VAL A 177 -1.64 -16.10 -11.25
CA VAL A 177 -1.59 -15.15 -10.14
C VAL A 177 -2.45 -13.92 -10.43
N ALA A 178 -2.37 -13.35 -11.65
CA ALA A 178 -3.22 -12.22 -12.05
C ALA A 178 -4.71 -12.59 -12.07
N TYR A 179 -5.04 -13.79 -12.54
CA TYR A 179 -6.40 -14.34 -12.51
C TYR A 179 -6.88 -14.54 -11.07
N ALA A 180 -6.04 -15.11 -10.20
CA ALA A 180 -6.36 -15.28 -8.79
C ALA A 180 -6.61 -13.95 -8.08
N GLU A 181 -5.82 -12.91 -8.41
CA GLU A 181 -6.02 -11.56 -7.89
C GLU A 181 -7.38 -11.00 -8.29
N ILE A 182 -7.78 -11.13 -9.57
CA ILE A 182 -9.09 -10.70 -10.04
C ILE A 182 -10.22 -11.47 -9.34
N CYS A 183 -10.14 -12.80 -9.27
CA CYS A 183 -11.11 -13.62 -8.56
C CYS A 183 -11.23 -13.20 -7.09
N TYR A 184 -10.10 -12.97 -6.42
CA TYR A 184 -10.11 -12.52 -5.03
C TYR A 184 -10.83 -11.18 -4.89
N MET A 185 -10.49 -10.17 -5.72
CA MET A 185 -11.14 -8.86 -5.67
C MET A 185 -12.65 -8.94 -5.87
N GLU A 186 -13.11 -9.91 -6.66
CA GLU A 186 -14.52 -10.23 -6.93
C GLU A 186 -15.21 -11.09 -5.84
N ASP A 187 -14.56 -11.32 -4.69
CA ASP A 187 -15.03 -12.21 -3.62
C ASP A 187 -15.06 -13.72 -3.98
N ASP A 188 -14.53 -14.11 -5.13
CA ASP A 188 -14.36 -15.51 -5.54
C ASP A 188 -13.08 -16.12 -4.93
N CYS A 189 -13.08 -16.31 -3.61
CA CYS A 189 -11.95 -16.91 -2.89
C CYS A 189 -11.64 -18.35 -3.35
N PHE A 190 -12.66 -19.12 -3.75
CA PHE A 190 -12.47 -20.50 -4.20
C PHE A 190 -11.77 -20.55 -5.57
N GLY A 191 -12.24 -19.77 -6.55
CA GLY A 191 -11.58 -19.66 -7.85
C GLY A 191 -10.16 -19.11 -7.72
N ALA A 192 -9.95 -18.16 -6.80
CA ALA A 192 -8.63 -17.62 -6.51
C ALA A 192 -7.66 -18.69 -5.96
N ILE A 193 -8.05 -19.44 -4.91
CA ILE A 193 -7.16 -20.45 -4.30
C ILE A 193 -6.94 -21.65 -5.24
N ALA A 194 -7.95 -22.07 -6.00
CA ALA A 194 -7.83 -23.14 -6.98
C ALA A 194 -6.81 -22.79 -8.08
N SER A 195 -6.72 -21.52 -8.47
CA SER A 195 -5.69 -21.03 -9.39
C SER A 195 -4.29 -21.06 -8.78
N LEU A 196 -4.15 -20.86 -7.47
CA LEU A 196 -2.83 -20.75 -6.81
C LEU A 196 -2.25 -22.11 -6.36
N VAL A 197 -3.04 -23.00 -5.77
CA VAL A 197 -2.55 -24.23 -5.09
C VAL A 197 -1.69 -25.10 -6.01
N GLY A 198 -2.10 -25.31 -7.25
CA GLY A 198 -1.33 -26.10 -8.22
C GLY A 198 -0.15 -25.35 -8.85
N ASN A 199 -0.14 -24.02 -8.80
CA ASN A 199 0.82 -23.19 -9.53
C ASN A 199 1.93 -22.63 -8.65
N ILE A 200 1.71 -22.42 -7.35
CA ILE A 200 2.75 -21.97 -6.42
C ILE A 200 3.99 -22.87 -6.46
N PRO A 201 3.89 -24.22 -6.39
CA PRO A 201 5.06 -25.09 -6.49
C PRO A 201 5.80 -24.97 -7.83
N ILE A 202 5.06 -24.76 -8.93
CA ILE A 202 5.64 -24.58 -10.28
C ILE A 202 6.41 -23.26 -10.36
N ILE A 203 5.83 -22.18 -9.83
CA ILE A 203 6.47 -20.86 -9.74
C ILE A 203 7.72 -20.95 -8.86
N GLU A 204 7.65 -21.65 -7.74
CA GLU A 204 8.76 -21.79 -6.80
C GLU A 204 9.98 -22.48 -7.42
N GLN A 205 9.76 -23.46 -8.30
CA GLN A 205 10.84 -24.20 -8.97
C GLN A 205 11.45 -23.43 -10.15
N ASN A 206 10.61 -22.77 -10.96
CA ASN A 206 10.97 -22.31 -12.31
C ASN A 206 10.64 -20.84 -12.59
N GLY A 207 9.81 -20.21 -11.78
CA GLY A 207 9.29 -18.86 -12.00
C GLY A 207 10.17 -17.75 -11.44
N GLU A 208 9.55 -16.58 -11.25
CA GLU A 208 10.18 -15.37 -10.74
C GLU A 208 9.77 -15.10 -9.28
N VAL A 209 10.73 -14.70 -8.44
CA VAL A 209 10.50 -14.42 -7.01
C VAL A 209 9.42 -13.35 -6.79
N ALA A 210 9.32 -12.35 -7.67
CA ALA A 210 8.29 -11.32 -7.63
C ALA A 210 6.88 -11.91 -7.77
N VAL A 211 6.72 -12.86 -8.69
CA VAL A 211 5.44 -13.54 -8.96
C VAL A 211 5.08 -14.45 -7.80
N LEU A 212 6.07 -15.18 -7.26
CA LEU A 212 5.89 -16.01 -6.06
C LEU A 212 5.46 -15.17 -4.85
N PHE A 213 6.09 -14.02 -4.66
CA PHE A 213 5.76 -13.08 -3.58
C PHE A 213 4.29 -12.64 -3.64
N VAL A 214 3.80 -12.23 -4.83
CA VAL A 214 2.39 -11.88 -5.03
C VAL A 214 1.48 -13.10 -4.83
N ALA A 215 1.86 -14.28 -5.31
CA ALA A 215 1.09 -15.51 -5.15
C ALA A 215 0.90 -15.88 -3.67
N LEU A 216 1.96 -15.85 -2.88
CA LEU A 216 1.94 -16.15 -1.45
C LEU A 216 1.15 -15.09 -0.67
N TYR A 217 1.31 -13.81 -1.02
CA TYR A 217 0.49 -12.73 -0.47
C TYR A 217 -1.01 -12.94 -0.73
N LEU A 218 -1.39 -13.26 -1.97
CA LEU A 218 -2.80 -13.54 -2.31
C LEU A 218 -3.33 -14.78 -1.59
N GLN A 219 -2.54 -15.85 -1.52
CA GLN A 219 -2.91 -17.03 -0.74
C GLN A 219 -3.17 -16.65 0.72
N MET A 220 -2.30 -15.85 1.33
CA MET A 220 -2.46 -15.39 2.71
C MET A 220 -3.75 -14.57 2.88
N ARG A 221 -4.04 -13.64 1.96
CA ARG A 221 -5.29 -12.86 1.94
C ARG A 221 -6.54 -13.75 1.83
N ILE A 222 -6.48 -14.81 1.01
CA ILE A 222 -7.58 -15.76 0.87
C ILE A 222 -7.78 -16.54 2.17
N MET A 223 -6.70 -16.96 2.83
CA MET A 223 -6.79 -17.68 4.11
C MET A 223 -7.39 -16.79 5.20
N ILE A 224 -6.98 -15.52 5.29
CA ILE A 224 -7.60 -14.53 6.18
C ILE A 224 -9.08 -14.34 5.82
N ALA A 225 -9.41 -14.07 4.56
CA ALA A 225 -10.80 -13.90 4.10
C ALA A 225 -11.72 -15.11 4.39
N THR A 226 -11.14 -16.30 4.57
CA THR A 226 -11.84 -17.55 4.88
C THR A 226 -11.78 -17.95 6.36
N GLY A 227 -11.21 -17.12 7.24
CA GLY A 227 -11.19 -17.32 8.69
C GLY A 227 -9.97 -18.09 9.22
N GLN A 228 -8.97 -18.37 8.39
CA GLN A 228 -7.81 -19.20 8.73
C GLN A 228 -6.59 -18.35 9.08
N ILE A 229 -6.70 -17.51 10.12
CA ILE A 229 -5.62 -16.57 10.48
C ILE A 229 -4.34 -17.24 11.00
N ALA A 230 -4.43 -18.46 11.55
CA ALA A 230 -3.29 -19.18 12.11
C ALA A 230 -2.15 -19.41 11.10
N VAL A 231 -2.42 -19.34 9.79
CA VAL A 231 -1.39 -19.47 8.74
C VAL A 231 -0.62 -18.17 8.47
N LEU A 232 -1.04 -17.04 9.03
CA LEU A 232 -0.49 -15.70 8.76
C LEU A 232 1.04 -15.64 8.95
N TYR A 233 1.54 -15.85 10.17
CA TYR A 233 2.97 -15.78 10.44
C TYR A 233 3.79 -16.87 9.75
N PRO A 234 3.35 -18.16 9.70
CA PRO A 234 4.03 -19.17 8.91
C PRO A 234 4.22 -18.76 7.43
N MET A 235 3.21 -18.14 6.82
CA MET A 235 3.31 -17.65 5.44
C MET A 235 4.21 -16.42 5.31
N LEU A 236 4.15 -15.48 6.26
CA LEU A 236 5.07 -14.34 6.30
C LEU A 236 6.54 -14.79 6.41
N ASP A 237 6.82 -15.78 7.26
CA ASP A 237 8.15 -16.33 7.45
C ASP A 237 8.60 -17.11 6.21
N GLN A 238 7.70 -17.86 5.57
CA GLN A 238 7.96 -18.51 4.28
C GLN A 238 8.36 -17.48 3.21
N ILE A 239 7.63 -16.36 3.12
CA ILE A 239 7.95 -15.28 2.19
C ILE A 239 9.33 -14.69 2.49
N TYR A 240 9.61 -14.40 3.76
CA TYR A 240 10.90 -13.84 4.19
C TYR A 240 12.09 -14.76 3.86
N ASN A 241 11.92 -16.06 4.12
CA ASN A 241 12.93 -17.08 3.83
C ASN A 241 13.24 -17.13 2.33
N LYS A 242 12.21 -17.00 1.46
CA LYS A 242 12.41 -16.95 0.01
C LYS A 242 13.11 -15.69 -0.46
N ILE A 243 12.78 -14.54 0.13
CA ILE A 243 13.46 -13.27 -0.17
C ILE A 243 14.95 -13.39 0.16
N THR A 244 15.26 -13.91 1.35
CA THR A 244 16.65 -14.09 1.81
C THR A 244 17.41 -15.11 0.97
N SER A 245 16.82 -16.28 0.70
CA SER A 245 17.49 -17.35 -0.06
C SER A 245 17.77 -17.00 -1.52
N THR A 246 17.10 -15.97 -2.05
CA THR A 246 17.29 -15.51 -3.44
C THR A 246 17.99 -14.17 -3.54
N ASP A 247 18.43 -13.59 -2.42
CA ASP A 247 19.00 -12.24 -2.33
C ASP A 247 18.11 -11.15 -2.96
N SER A 248 16.79 -11.28 -2.78
CA SER A 248 15.77 -10.39 -3.35
C SER A 248 15.45 -9.22 -2.43
N ARG A 249 16.47 -8.56 -1.86
CA ARG A 249 16.33 -7.54 -0.78
C ARG A 249 15.37 -6.39 -1.12
N TRP A 250 15.16 -6.12 -2.40
CA TRP A 250 14.22 -5.10 -2.88
C TRP A 250 12.75 -5.41 -2.55
N LEU A 251 12.41 -6.64 -2.15
CA LEU A 251 11.07 -7.01 -1.67
C LEU A 251 10.90 -6.84 -0.15
N THR A 252 11.98 -6.67 0.60
CA THR A 252 11.96 -6.64 2.07
C THR A 252 11.10 -5.52 2.62
N GLU A 253 11.14 -4.31 2.03
CA GLU A 253 10.31 -3.18 2.48
C GLU A 253 8.80 -3.49 2.44
N ASN A 254 8.36 -4.20 1.40
CA ASN A 254 6.96 -4.60 1.25
C ASN A 254 6.61 -5.82 2.10
N HIS A 255 7.54 -6.74 2.32
CA HIS A 255 7.37 -7.84 3.28
C HIS A 255 7.17 -7.30 4.71
N ASN A 256 8.00 -6.36 5.14
CA ASN A 256 7.88 -5.75 6.46
C ASN A 256 6.55 -5.01 6.64
N SER A 257 6.13 -4.28 5.60
CA SER A 257 4.81 -3.62 5.58
C SER A 257 3.67 -4.65 5.64
N LEU A 258 3.84 -5.80 4.98
CA LEU A 258 2.87 -6.90 5.03
C LEU A 258 2.79 -7.54 6.42
N ARG A 259 3.95 -7.69 7.09
CA ARG A 259 4.02 -8.17 8.48
C ARG A 259 3.31 -7.22 9.44
N ALA A 260 3.52 -5.91 9.29
CA ALA A 260 2.77 -4.89 10.06
C ALA A 260 1.27 -4.96 9.78
N TRP A 261 0.84 -5.16 8.53
CA TRP A 261 -0.57 -5.36 8.19
C TRP A 261 -1.15 -6.64 8.81
N GLY A 262 -0.39 -7.74 8.81
CA GLY A 262 -0.76 -8.98 9.49
C GLY A 262 -0.95 -8.79 10.99
N ALA A 263 -0.02 -8.07 11.64
CA ALA A 263 -0.10 -7.74 13.07
C ALA A 263 -1.38 -6.97 13.44
N MET A 264 -1.96 -6.19 12.50
CA MET A 264 -3.25 -5.52 12.73
C MET A 264 -4.41 -6.52 12.89
N TYR A 265 -4.38 -7.68 12.23
CA TYR A 265 -5.40 -8.73 12.40
C TYR A 265 -5.23 -9.52 13.69
N ASP A 266 -3.99 -9.67 14.15
CA ASP A 266 -3.62 -10.35 15.39
C ASP A 266 -3.63 -9.42 16.61
N ASN A 267 -3.95 -8.13 16.41
CA ASN A 267 -3.91 -7.08 17.43
C ASN A 267 -2.54 -6.92 18.12
N ASP A 268 -1.45 -7.26 17.42
CA ASP A 268 -0.08 -6.99 17.88
C ASP A 268 0.32 -5.54 17.55
N ILE A 269 -0.14 -4.63 18.40
CA ILE A 269 0.15 -3.20 18.30
C ILE A 269 1.65 -2.90 18.44
N THR A 270 2.41 -3.76 19.12
CA THR A 270 3.84 -3.55 19.33
C THR A 270 4.59 -3.65 18.01
N GLU A 271 4.28 -4.67 17.22
CA GLU A 271 4.87 -4.85 15.89
C GLU A 271 4.46 -3.70 14.94
N VAL A 272 3.20 -3.25 14.99
CA VAL A 272 2.72 -2.11 14.20
C VAL A 272 3.47 -0.82 14.55
N LYS A 273 3.64 -0.50 15.84
CA LYS A 273 4.38 0.68 16.31
C LYS A 273 5.86 0.61 15.91
N LYS A 274 6.49 -0.55 16.10
CA LYS A 274 7.90 -0.79 15.72
C LYS A 274 8.12 -0.56 14.22
N TRP A 275 7.23 -1.08 13.37
CA TRP A 275 7.30 -0.84 11.94
C TRP A 275 7.10 0.65 11.60
N LEU A 276 6.14 1.31 12.24
CA LEU A 276 5.84 2.73 12.01
C LEU A 276 7.06 3.62 12.30
N GLU A 277 7.79 3.34 13.38
CA GLU A 277 8.96 4.10 13.83
C GLU A 277 10.21 3.87 12.97
N ASN A 278 10.42 2.63 12.51
CA ASN A 278 11.72 2.23 11.95
C ASN A 278 11.72 1.98 10.43
N GLU A 279 10.57 1.62 9.85
CA GLU A 279 10.51 1.02 8.51
C GLU A 279 9.40 1.61 7.61
N SER A 280 8.51 2.44 8.15
CA SER A 280 7.44 3.06 7.38
C SER A 280 7.97 4.07 6.36
N PRO A 281 7.29 4.23 5.21
CA PRO A 281 7.72 5.19 4.20
C PRO A 281 7.59 6.63 4.72
N ASN A 282 8.53 7.48 4.34
CA ASN A 282 8.53 8.90 4.71
C ASN A 282 7.51 9.68 3.86
N GLU A 283 6.62 10.41 4.52
CA GLU A 283 5.57 11.26 3.95
C GLU A 283 6.00 12.72 3.75
N TYR A 284 7.13 13.13 4.33
CA TYR A 284 7.71 14.48 4.20
C TYR A 284 8.72 14.59 3.05
N GLY A 285 9.08 13.46 2.43
CA GLY A 285 10.00 13.39 1.30
C GLY A 285 9.32 13.34 -0.06
N ARG A 286 10.10 13.08 -1.11
CA ARG A 286 9.57 12.83 -2.47
C ARG A 286 8.79 11.53 -2.48
N LEU A 287 7.50 11.61 -2.78
CA LEU A 287 6.59 10.46 -2.76
C LEU A 287 6.93 9.49 -3.89
N CYS A 288 6.94 8.20 -3.57
CA CYS A 288 7.31 7.14 -4.50
C CYS A 288 6.10 6.25 -4.82
N MET A 289 5.75 6.14 -6.11
CA MET A 289 4.63 5.33 -6.60
C MET A 289 4.80 3.82 -6.32
N THR A 290 6.03 3.32 -6.17
CA THR A 290 6.25 1.92 -5.79
C THR A 290 6.00 1.66 -4.30
N ASP A 291 5.99 2.72 -3.47
CA ASP A 291 5.74 2.65 -2.02
C ASP A 291 4.26 2.87 -1.66
N VAL A 292 3.36 3.04 -2.64
CA VAL A 292 1.92 3.30 -2.40
C VAL A 292 1.29 2.27 -1.47
N PHE A 293 1.59 0.98 -1.66
CA PHE A 293 1.15 -0.07 -0.74
C PHE A 293 1.56 0.21 0.71
N ARG A 294 2.82 0.62 0.92
CA ARG A 294 3.38 0.92 2.25
C ARG A 294 2.69 2.15 2.87
N TYR A 295 2.37 3.17 2.07
CA TYR A 295 1.59 4.31 2.55
C TYR A 295 0.17 3.90 2.97
N MET A 296 -0.49 2.98 2.24
CA MET A 296 -1.81 2.47 2.65
C MET A 296 -1.74 1.67 3.96
N ILE A 297 -0.66 0.93 4.22
CA ILE A 297 -0.43 0.28 5.52
C ILE A 297 -0.20 1.33 6.61
N LYS A 298 0.58 2.39 6.32
CA LYS A 298 0.80 3.50 7.25
C LYS A 298 -0.50 4.24 7.61
N MET A 299 -1.38 4.47 6.62
CA MET A 299 -2.71 5.03 6.86
C MET A 299 -3.54 4.15 7.80
N ARG A 300 -3.50 2.82 7.64
CA ARG A 300 -4.16 1.89 8.55
C ARG A 300 -3.56 1.92 9.97
N ALA A 301 -2.24 1.99 10.09
CA ALA A 301 -1.58 2.18 11.39
C ALA A 301 -2.00 3.50 12.07
N TYR A 302 -2.15 4.59 11.31
CA TYR A 302 -2.67 5.85 11.85
C TYR A 302 -4.14 5.80 12.23
N LEU A 303 -4.97 5.00 11.56
CA LEU A 303 -6.35 4.73 12.00
C LEU A 303 -6.35 4.06 13.37
N ILE A 304 -5.50 3.06 13.57
CA ILE A 304 -5.31 2.38 14.87
C ILE A 304 -4.87 3.38 15.96
N GLU A 305 -3.98 4.32 15.65
CA GLU A 305 -3.54 5.36 16.61
C GLU A 305 -4.57 6.51 16.80
N GLY A 306 -5.70 6.50 16.09
CA GLY A 306 -6.69 7.58 16.10
C GLY A 306 -6.19 8.89 15.44
N LYS A 307 -5.13 8.83 14.62
CA LYS A 307 -4.52 9.98 13.93
C LYS A 307 -5.22 10.27 12.59
N TYR A 308 -6.51 10.56 12.62
CA TYR A 308 -7.35 10.76 11.42
C TYR A 308 -6.85 11.86 10.48
N TYR A 309 -6.35 12.97 11.02
CA TYR A 309 -5.80 14.06 10.21
C TYR A 309 -4.55 13.63 9.44
N SER A 310 -3.71 12.76 10.02
CA SER A 310 -2.52 12.23 9.36
C SER A 310 -2.89 11.30 8.19
N VAL A 311 -3.97 10.52 8.34
CA VAL A 311 -4.52 9.70 7.24
C VAL A 311 -4.95 10.58 6.08
N VAL A 312 -5.74 11.63 6.36
CA VAL A 312 -6.20 12.57 5.33
C VAL A 312 -5.04 13.33 4.70
N ALA A 313 -4.02 13.73 5.47
CA ALA A 313 -2.84 14.41 4.96
C ALA A 313 -2.07 13.55 3.95
N ILE A 314 -1.84 12.25 4.24
CA ILE A 314 -1.26 11.30 3.27
C ILE A 314 -2.16 11.20 2.03
N GLY A 315 -3.48 11.16 2.24
CA GLY A 315 -4.50 11.24 1.18
C GLY A 315 -4.24 12.38 0.19
N GLU A 316 -4.17 13.61 0.71
CA GLU A 316 -3.99 14.80 -0.13
C GLU A 316 -2.62 14.84 -0.83
N LEU A 317 -1.57 14.34 -0.16
CA LEU A 317 -0.23 14.24 -0.74
C LEU A 317 -0.18 13.28 -1.94
N LEU A 318 -0.83 12.11 -1.85
CA LEU A 318 -0.79 11.09 -2.90
C LEU A 318 -1.82 11.33 -4.01
N ARG A 319 -2.94 12.02 -3.72
CA ARG A 319 -4.10 12.13 -4.62
C ARG A 319 -3.73 12.55 -6.04
N LYS A 320 -2.99 13.65 -6.20
CA LYS A 320 -2.63 14.19 -7.52
C LYS A 320 -1.75 13.22 -8.31
N ILE A 321 -0.74 12.63 -7.67
CA ILE A 321 0.19 11.68 -8.32
C ILE A 321 -0.58 10.45 -8.82
N LEU A 322 -1.51 9.93 -8.00
CA LEU A 322 -2.30 8.77 -8.36
C LEU A 322 -3.35 9.10 -9.45
N GLN A 323 -3.91 10.31 -9.45
CA GLN A 323 -4.80 10.80 -10.52
C GLN A 323 -4.08 10.94 -11.85
N ASP A 324 -2.94 11.66 -11.86
CA ASP A 324 -2.14 11.87 -13.06
C ASP A 324 -1.61 10.54 -13.60
N GLY A 325 -1.29 9.58 -12.71
CA GLY A 325 -0.87 8.23 -13.05
C GLY A 325 -1.99 7.25 -13.41
N HIS A 326 -3.26 7.69 -13.46
CA HIS A 326 -4.44 6.84 -13.71
C HIS A 326 -4.50 5.58 -12.81
N ARG A 327 -4.12 5.71 -11.54
CA ARG A 327 -4.06 4.64 -10.56
C ARG A 327 -5.42 4.44 -9.87
N VAL A 328 -6.37 3.83 -10.57
CA VAL A 328 -7.79 3.74 -10.17
C VAL A 328 -7.98 2.93 -8.88
N ILE A 329 -7.35 1.76 -8.76
CA ILE A 329 -7.43 0.92 -7.55
C ILE A 329 -6.81 1.67 -6.36
N ASP A 330 -5.61 2.25 -6.53
CA ASP A 330 -4.93 2.98 -5.46
C ASP A 330 -5.75 4.19 -4.99
N LEU A 331 -6.36 4.95 -5.91
CA LEU A 331 -7.26 6.05 -5.56
C LEU A 331 -8.51 5.58 -4.83
N CYS A 332 -9.07 4.43 -5.22
CA CYS A 332 -10.22 3.85 -4.56
C CYS A 332 -9.89 3.45 -3.12
N GLU A 333 -8.76 2.79 -2.89
CA GLU A 333 -8.27 2.43 -1.55
C GLU A 333 -7.95 3.67 -0.71
N LEU A 334 -7.24 4.65 -1.29
CA LEU A 334 -6.92 5.92 -0.63
C LEU A 334 -8.20 6.62 -0.14
N ASN A 335 -9.19 6.75 -1.03
CA ASN A 335 -10.46 7.41 -0.72
C ASN A 335 -11.26 6.63 0.34
N LEU A 336 -11.23 5.30 0.31
CA LEU A 336 -11.84 4.47 1.35
C LEU A 336 -11.21 4.72 2.72
N LEU A 337 -9.88 4.69 2.81
CA LEU A 337 -9.16 4.93 4.07
C LEU A 337 -9.37 6.36 4.59
N CYS A 338 -9.39 7.37 3.71
CA CYS A 338 -9.76 8.73 4.07
C CYS A 338 -11.22 8.83 4.53
N ALA A 339 -12.16 8.13 3.89
CA ALA A 339 -13.56 8.11 4.30
C ALA A 339 -13.73 7.48 5.68
N ILE A 340 -13.02 6.38 5.96
CA ILE A 340 -12.97 5.76 7.29
C ILE A 340 -12.40 6.74 8.32
N ALA A 341 -11.34 7.48 7.99
CA ALA A 341 -10.76 8.48 8.89
C ALA A 341 -11.75 9.63 9.18
N TYR A 342 -12.41 10.18 8.16
CA TYR A 342 -13.42 11.23 8.33
C TYR A 342 -14.59 10.74 9.18
N TYR A 343 -15.12 9.55 8.88
CA TYR A 343 -16.23 8.95 9.62
C TYR A 343 -15.85 8.70 11.09
N SER A 344 -14.67 8.12 11.35
CA SER A 344 -14.17 7.89 12.71
C SER A 344 -13.90 9.20 13.46
N GLY A 345 -13.55 10.27 12.73
CA GLY A 345 -13.43 11.63 13.26
C GLY A 345 -14.76 12.40 13.42
N GLY A 346 -15.90 11.79 13.12
CA GLY A 346 -17.24 12.39 13.24
C GLY A 346 -17.65 13.31 12.08
N LYS A 347 -16.86 13.36 11.00
CA LYS A 347 -17.09 14.17 9.80
C LYS A 347 -17.81 13.35 8.73
N CYS A 348 -19.08 13.08 8.97
CA CYS A 348 -19.86 12.14 8.16
C CYS A 348 -20.09 12.61 6.71
N ASP A 349 -20.30 13.91 6.48
CA ASP A 349 -20.59 14.42 5.14
C ASP A 349 -19.39 14.29 4.19
N GLU A 350 -18.19 14.58 4.67
CA GLU A 350 -16.93 14.37 3.94
C GLU A 350 -16.69 12.88 3.68
N ALA A 351 -16.93 12.02 4.68
CA ALA A 351 -16.84 10.58 4.51
C ALA A 351 -17.79 10.08 3.43
N TYR A 352 -19.06 10.51 3.45
CA TYR A 352 -20.05 10.11 2.45
C TYR A 352 -19.72 10.65 1.05
N GLY A 353 -19.18 11.86 0.95
CA GLY A 353 -18.71 12.42 -0.32
C GLY A 353 -17.64 11.56 -0.98
N LEU A 354 -16.67 11.06 -0.22
CA LEU A 354 -15.67 10.12 -0.73
C LEU A 354 -16.29 8.77 -1.10
N MET A 355 -17.23 8.27 -0.29
CA MET A 355 -17.92 7.00 -0.55
C MET A 355 -18.76 7.02 -1.83
N ASP A 356 -19.30 8.19 -2.22
CA ASP A 356 -20.05 8.36 -3.47
C ASP A 356 -19.19 7.97 -4.70
N GLU A 357 -17.88 8.23 -4.67
CA GLU A 357 -16.94 7.80 -5.71
C GLU A 357 -16.45 6.36 -5.52
N VAL A 358 -16.05 6.00 -4.29
CA VAL A 358 -15.52 4.66 -3.96
C VAL A 358 -16.49 3.56 -4.41
N ILE A 359 -17.78 3.69 -4.10
CA ILE A 359 -18.77 2.66 -4.44
C ILE A 359 -18.98 2.56 -5.95
N LYS A 360 -18.97 3.68 -6.69
CA LYS A 360 -19.10 3.68 -8.16
C LYS A 360 -17.91 2.97 -8.81
N VAL A 361 -16.70 3.31 -8.36
CA VAL A 361 -15.46 2.69 -8.86
C VAL A 361 -15.42 1.21 -8.51
N ALA A 362 -15.67 0.85 -7.25
CA ALA A 362 -15.68 -0.53 -6.79
C ALA A 362 -16.72 -1.38 -7.55
N LYS A 363 -17.94 -0.86 -7.77
CA LYS A 363 -18.96 -1.57 -8.57
C LYS A 363 -18.53 -1.79 -10.01
N LYS A 364 -17.97 -0.75 -10.66
CA LYS A 364 -17.53 -0.80 -12.05
C LYS A 364 -16.34 -1.75 -12.24
N ARG A 365 -15.42 -1.76 -11.28
CA ARG A 365 -14.15 -2.50 -11.34
C ARG A 365 -14.19 -3.85 -10.61
N LYS A 366 -15.29 -4.15 -9.91
CA LYS A 366 -15.49 -5.33 -9.06
C LYS A 366 -14.42 -5.47 -7.96
N LEU A 367 -14.30 -4.43 -7.13
CA LEU A 367 -13.30 -4.32 -6.06
C LEU A 367 -13.92 -4.62 -4.69
N ASP A 368 -14.67 -5.71 -4.61
CA ASP A 368 -15.54 -6.04 -3.48
C ASP A 368 -14.69 -6.29 -2.22
N ARG A 369 -13.59 -7.05 -2.34
CA ARG A 369 -12.66 -7.30 -1.24
C ARG A 369 -11.86 -6.07 -0.80
N LEU A 370 -11.61 -5.11 -1.69
CA LEU A 370 -10.91 -3.86 -1.32
C LEU A 370 -11.64 -3.12 -0.21
N ILE A 371 -12.98 -3.17 -0.21
CA ILE A 371 -13.80 -2.54 0.82
C ILE A 371 -14.09 -3.51 1.96
N ALA A 372 -14.43 -4.77 1.64
CA ALA A 372 -14.84 -5.74 2.65
C ALA A 372 -13.74 -6.06 3.67
N ASP A 373 -12.48 -6.12 3.23
CA ASP A 373 -11.34 -6.51 4.06
C ASP A 373 -11.03 -5.49 5.17
N GLU A 374 -11.51 -4.24 5.06
CA GLU A 374 -11.42 -3.22 6.11
C GLU A 374 -12.32 -3.50 7.34
N GLY A 375 -13.08 -4.61 7.31
CA GLY A 375 -13.75 -5.18 8.48
C GLY A 375 -14.79 -4.25 9.11
N GLU A 376 -14.73 -4.11 10.44
CA GLU A 376 -15.72 -3.35 11.22
C GLU A 376 -15.83 -1.89 10.77
N LYS A 377 -14.69 -1.25 10.47
CA LYS A 377 -14.64 0.16 10.06
C LYS A 377 -15.40 0.39 8.76
N ALA A 378 -15.24 -0.48 7.76
CA ALA A 378 -16.04 -0.40 6.52
C ALA A 378 -17.51 -0.78 6.75
N TYR A 379 -17.80 -1.80 7.56
CA TYR A 379 -19.17 -2.21 7.85
C TYR A 379 -20.01 -1.08 8.46
N LEU A 380 -19.48 -0.39 9.47
CA LEU A 380 -20.16 0.72 10.13
C LEU A 380 -20.37 1.90 9.18
N LEU A 381 -19.32 2.29 8.44
CA LEU A 381 -19.38 3.35 7.45
C LEU A 381 -20.43 3.06 6.36
N LEU A 382 -20.42 1.85 5.76
CA LEU A 382 -21.35 1.47 4.70
C LEU A 382 -22.81 1.46 5.18
N ARG A 383 -23.07 0.95 6.40
CA ARG A 383 -24.43 0.91 6.97
C ARG A 383 -24.99 2.32 7.16
N ASP A 384 -24.18 3.21 7.72
CA ASP A 384 -24.59 4.58 7.98
C ASP A 384 -24.67 5.40 6.68
N TYR A 385 -23.73 5.20 5.75
CA TYR A 385 -23.78 5.78 4.40
C TYR A 385 -25.09 5.41 3.70
N LYS A 386 -25.46 4.12 3.69
CA LYS A 386 -26.70 3.64 3.04
C LYS A 386 -27.94 4.32 3.65
N ARG A 387 -27.99 4.44 4.98
CA ARG A 387 -29.13 5.05 5.69
C ARG A 387 -29.28 6.53 5.34
N ASN A 388 -28.18 7.27 5.23
CA ASN A 388 -28.22 8.73 5.06
C ASN A 388 -28.26 9.19 3.60
N ARG A 389 -27.59 8.49 2.66
CA ARG A 389 -27.59 8.88 1.23
C ARG A 389 -28.86 8.51 0.48
N ASN A 390 -29.64 7.54 0.98
CA ASN A 390 -30.92 7.10 0.43
C ASN A 390 -30.93 7.01 -1.12
N ASN A 391 -29.97 6.26 -1.67
CA ASN A 391 -29.78 6.15 -3.11
C ASN A 391 -31.01 5.46 -3.75
N LYS A 392 -31.49 5.96 -4.89
CA LYS A 392 -32.65 5.37 -5.60
C LYS A 392 -32.27 4.30 -6.62
N ASP A 393 -31.00 4.20 -6.99
CA ASP A 393 -30.51 3.16 -7.91
C ASP A 393 -30.57 1.79 -7.23
N VAL A 394 -31.49 0.93 -7.70
CA VAL A 394 -31.71 -0.42 -7.19
C VAL A 394 -30.44 -1.28 -7.31
N GLY A 395 -29.73 -1.19 -8.43
CA GLY A 395 -28.53 -1.97 -8.66
C GLY A 395 -27.37 -1.50 -7.79
N LEU A 396 -27.26 -0.21 -7.50
CA LEU A 396 -26.25 0.33 -6.59
C LEU A 396 -26.56 -0.04 -5.13
N ASN A 397 -27.83 0.02 -4.73
CA ASN A 397 -28.27 -0.41 -3.40
C ASN A 397 -28.04 -1.90 -3.16
N SER A 398 -28.32 -2.74 -4.17
CA SER A 398 -28.02 -4.18 -4.10
C SER A 398 -26.52 -4.42 -3.89
N TYR A 399 -25.67 -3.68 -4.63
CA TYR A 399 -24.22 -3.75 -4.46
C TYR A 399 -23.75 -3.28 -3.07
N ILE A 400 -24.30 -2.17 -2.56
CA ILE A 400 -24.00 -1.69 -1.19
C ILE A 400 -24.39 -2.73 -0.14
N ASN A 401 -25.54 -3.40 -0.30
CA ASN A 401 -25.94 -4.49 0.61
C ASN A 401 -24.97 -5.66 0.58
N HIS A 402 -24.49 -6.02 -0.61
CA HIS A 402 -23.48 -7.06 -0.77
C HIS A 402 -22.19 -6.68 -0.02
N LEU A 403 -21.68 -5.46 -0.20
CA LEU A 403 -20.51 -4.97 0.53
C LEU A 403 -20.73 -4.96 2.06
N ILE A 404 -21.90 -4.51 2.54
CA ILE A 404 -22.24 -4.53 3.97
C ILE A 404 -22.17 -5.97 4.52
N ALA A 405 -22.69 -6.95 3.79
CA ALA A 405 -22.67 -8.35 4.22
C ALA A 405 -21.24 -8.90 4.27
N LEU A 406 -20.40 -8.60 3.28
CA LEU A 406 -18.99 -9.02 3.26
C LEU A 406 -18.17 -8.35 4.37
N SER A 407 -18.27 -7.03 4.53
CA SER A 407 -17.60 -6.31 5.63
C SER A 407 -18.05 -6.82 6.99
N LYS A 408 -19.34 -7.16 7.17
CA LYS A 408 -19.83 -7.77 8.41
C LYS A 408 -19.18 -9.12 8.70
N LYS A 409 -19.00 -9.97 7.68
CA LYS A 409 -18.31 -11.25 7.84
C LYS A 409 -16.88 -11.04 8.32
N MET A 410 -16.15 -10.10 7.71
CA MET A 410 -14.79 -9.75 8.13
C MET A 410 -14.74 -9.20 9.56
N ALA A 411 -15.69 -8.31 9.92
CA ALA A 411 -15.80 -7.78 11.27
C ALA A 411 -16.07 -8.86 12.34
N LEU A 412 -16.83 -9.91 12.00
CA LEU A 412 -17.09 -11.02 12.92
C LEU A 412 -15.91 -11.98 13.06
N LEU A 413 -15.15 -12.19 11.98
CA LEU A 413 -13.94 -13.02 12.02
C LEU A 413 -12.80 -12.32 12.77
N TYR A 414 -12.67 -11.01 12.58
CA TYR A 414 -11.54 -10.20 13.06
C TYR A 414 -12.02 -8.91 13.74
N PRO A 415 -12.66 -9.02 14.92
CA PRO A 415 -13.24 -7.86 15.61
C PRO A 415 -12.20 -6.85 16.11
N ASP A 416 -10.94 -7.26 16.26
CA ASP A 416 -9.85 -6.38 16.70
C ASP A 416 -9.08 -5.74 15.51
N TYR A 417 -9.40 -6.11 14.27
CA TYR A 417 -8.75 -5.51 13.09
C TYR A 417 -9.09 -4.01 12.99
N LEU A 418 -8.04 -3.18 12.89
CA LEU A 418 -8.14 -1.70 12.90
C LEU A 418 -8.86 -1.11 14.13
N LYS A 419 -8.92 -1.88 15.22
CA LYS A 419 -9.41 -1.36 16.48
C LYS A 419 -8.47 -0.26 16.97
N GLU A 420 -9.05 0.87 17.34
CA GLU A 420 -8.27 1.96 17.88
C GLU A 420 -7.58 1.52 19.17
N CYS A 421 -6.28 1.77 19.23
CA CYS A 421 -5.53 1.66 20.46
C CYS A 421 -6.15 2.61 21.47
N ARG A 422 -6.54 2.06 22.63
CA ARG A 422 -6.77 2.90 23.80
C ARG A 422 -5.49 3.69 24.00
N LYS A 423 -5.60 4.99 24.23
CA LYS A 423 -4.41 5.80 24.49
C LYS A 423 -3.72 5.20 25.72
N ASP A 424 -2.49 4.72 25.53
CA ASP A 424 -1.63 4.31 26.63
C ASP A 424 -1.29 5.57 27.43
N PHE A 425 -2.15 5.90 28.38
CA PHE A 425 -1.86 6.96 29.31
C PHE A 425 -0.79 6.46 30.28
N PRO A 426 0.20 7.30 30.63
CA PRO A 426 1.12 6.96 31.71
C PRO A 426 0.32 6.53 32.95
N SER A 427 0.72 5.44 33.58
CA SER A 427 0.02 4.90 34.75
C SER A 427 -0.20 5.99 35.79
N LEU A 428 -1.47 6.14 36.18
CA LEU A 428 -1.81 6.98 37.33
C LEU A 428 -1.28 6.30 38.58
N THR A 429 -0.76 7.08 39.52
CA THR A 429 -0.48 6.56 40.87
C THR A 429 -1.80 6.20 41.55
N GLU A 430 -1.76 5.41 42.61
CA GLU A 430 -2.98 5.03 43.34
C GLU A 430 -3.75 6.27 43.83
N THR A 431 -3.03 7.26 44.38
CA THR A 431 -3.60 8.54 44.82
C THR A 431 -4.20 9.36 43.67
N GLU A 432 -3.60 9.33 42.47
CA GLU A 432 -4.14 9.99 41.30
C GLU A 432 -5.41 9.29 40.78
N ARG A 433 -5.49 7.96 40.90
CA ARG A 433 -6.69 7.18 40.55
C ARG A 433 -7.83 7.49 41.52
N GLU A 434 -7.57 7.53 42.82
CA GLU A 434 -8.55 7.93 43.85
C GLU A 434 -9.09 9.35 43.60
N VAL A 435 -8.20 10.31 43.35
CA VAL A 435 -8.57 11.69 43.00
C VAL A 435 -9.43 11.71 41.73
N LEU A 436 -9.06 10.97 40.69
CA LEU A 436 -9.81 10.89 39.43
C LEU A 436 -11.19 10.23 39.60
N GLN A 437 -11.32 9.21 40.46
CA GLN A 437 -12.59 8.57 40.80
C GLN A 437 -13.53 9.56 41.50
N LEU A 438 -13.03 10.29 42.49
CA LEU A 438 -13.80 11.33 43.17
C LEU A 438 -14.15 12.49 42.23
N MET A 439 -13.27 12.79 41.26
CA MET A 439 -13.59 13.76 40.21
C MET A 439 -14.77 13.32 39.34
N ALA A 440 -14.82 12.03 39.00
CA ALA A 440 -15.87 11.42 38.20
C ALA A 440 -17.22 11.37 38.91
N ASN A 441 -17.20 11.32 40.25
CA ASN A 441 -18.38 11.46 41.13
C ASN A 441 -18.75 12.93 41.41
N GLU A 442 -18.28 13.87 40.59
CA GLU A 442 -18.63 15.30 40.64
C GLU A 442 -18.22 16.06 41.93
N ARG A 443 -17.36 15.48 42.78
CA ARG A 443 -16.88 16.11 44.04
C ARG A 443 -15.97 17.31 43.79
N THR A 444 -16.19 18.45 44.42
CA THR A 444 -15.30 19.63 44.36
C THR A 444 -13.92 19.35 44.96
N ASN A 445 -12.90 20.14 44.61
CA ASN A 445 -11.55 19.94 45.16
C ASN A 445 -11.50 20.05 46.70
N SER A 446 -12.40 20.82 47.31
CA SER A 446 -12.55 20.92 48.77
C SER A 446 -13.13 19.65 49.38
N GLU A 447 -14.13 19.04 48.73
CA GLU A 447 -14.72 17.77 49.17
C GLU A 447 -13.75 16.60 48.98
N ILE A 448 -12.98 16.58 47.89
CA ILE A 448 -11.91 15.58 47.67
C ILE A 448 -10.84 15.72 48.76
N ALA A 449 -10.40 16.95 49.05
CA ALA A 449 -9.41 17.23 50.09
C ALA A 449 -9.88 16.73 51.47
N TYR A 450 -11.14 17.02 51.83
CA TYR A 450 -11.75 16.55 53.06
C TYR A 450 -11.85 15.01 53.11
N PHE A 451 -12.34 14.38 52.03
CA PHE A 451 -12.52 12.93 51.95
C PHE A 451 -11.20 12.16 52.04
N MET A 452 -10.14 12.67 51.42
CA MET A 452 -8.82 12.02 51.39
C MET A 452 -7.90 12.44 52.56
N GLY A 453 -8.31 13.38 53.41
CA GLY A 453 -7.48 13.88 54.52
C GLY A 453 -6.23 14.64 54.07
N ILE A 454 -6.25 15.29 52.91
CA ILE A 454 -5.12 16.03 52.32
C ILE A 454 -5.47 17.49 52.06
N SER A 455 -4.47 18.35 51.81
CA SER A 455 -4.72 19.76 51.50
C SER A 455 -5.34 19.96 50.11
N ILE A 456 -6.12 21.03 49.92
CA ILE A 456 -6.66 21.42 48.60
C ILE A 456 -5.54 21.64 47.57
N ASN A 457 -4.38 22.12 48.01
CA ASN A 457 -3.21 22.30 47.14
C ASN A 457 -2.65 20.96 46.66
N THR A 458 -2.66 19.94 47.51
CA THR A 458 -2.28 18.56 47.15
C THR A 458 -3.23 17.97 46.11
N VAL A 459 -4.55 18.19 46.26
CA VAL A 459 -5.55 17.79 45.25
C VAL A 459 -5.29 18.50 43.91
N LYS A 460 -4.99 19.80 43.91
CA LYS A 460 -4.65 20.55 42.68
C LYS A 460 -3.37 20.02 42.02
N PHE A 461 -2.38 19.61 42.81
CA PHE A 461 -1.16 18.98 42.31
C PHE A 461 -1.45 17.66 41.60
N HIS A 462 -2.18 16.74 42.24
CA HIS A 462 -2.59 15.48 41.61
C HIS A 462 -3.47 15.74 40.38
N SER A 463 -4.38 16.72 40.43
CA SER A 463 -5.20 17.12 39.28
C SER A 463 -4.33 17.53 38.08
N LYS A 464 -3.29 18.32 38.31
CA LYS A 464 -2.35 18.77 37.26
C LYS A 464 -1.58 17.58 36.67
N ASN A 465 -1.14 16.65 37.50
CA ASN A 465 -0.46 15.44 37.03
C ASN A 465 -1.39 14.53 36.24
N ILE A 466 -2.62 14.31 36.71
CA ILE A 466 -3.67 13.59 35.98
C ILE A 466 -3.90 14.25 34.62
N TYR A 467 -4.03 15.57 34.55
CA TYR A 467 -4.25 16.27 33.28
C TYR A 467 -3.06 16.11 32.33
N LYS A 468 -1.83 16.17 32.86
CA LYS A 468 -0.62 15.93 32.09
C LYS A 468 -0.56 14.49 31.57
N LYS A 469 -0.81 13.49 32.43
CA LYS A 469 -0.80 12.07 32.09
C LYS A 469 -1.91 11.74 31.09
N LEU A 470 -3.11 12.26 31.30
CA LEU A 470 -4.25 12.07 30.39
C LEU A 470 -4.22 12.98 29.15
N SER A 471 -3.18 13.81 28.97
CA SER A 471 -3.05 14.77 27.86
C SER A 471 -4.30 15.65 27.65
N VAL A 472 -4.88 16.13 28.74
CA VAL A 472 -6.05 17.03 28.76
C VAL A 472 -5.74 18.32 29.52
N ASN A 473 -6.60 19.31 29.37
CA ASN A 473 -6.41 20.63 29.99
C ASN A 473 -7.50 21.00 31.00
N ASN A 474 -8.49 20.13 31.22
CA ASN A 474 -9.57 20.41 32.17
C ASN A 474 -10.20 19.15 32.75
N ARG A 475 -10.86 19.32 33.89
CA ARG A 475 -11.50 18.27 34.68
C ARG A 475 -12.52 17.44 33.90
N ARG A 476 -13.42 18.10 33.15
CA ARG A 476 -14.49 17.41 32.42
C ARG A 476 -13.92 16.50 31.33
N ARG A 477 -12.89 16.99 30.62
CA ARG A 477 -12.14 16.19 29.64
C ARG A 477 -11.37 15.05 30.31
N ALA A 478 -10.76 15.26 31.47
CA ALA A 478 -10.06 14.20 32.21
C ALA A 478 -10.99 13.03 32.55
N VAL A 479 -12.16 13.31 33.11
CA VAL A 479 -13.17 12.28 33.44
C VAL A 479 -13.69 11.59 32.18
N LYS A 480 -13.98 12.34 31.11
CA LYS A 480 -14.46 11.78 29.83
C LYS A 480 -13.42 10.83 29.22
N VAL A 481 -12.18 11.29 29.09
CA VAL A 481 -11.06 10.51 28.54
C VAL A 481 -10.81 9.26 29.38
N ALA A 482 -10.86 9.37 30.71
CA ALA A 482 -10.66 8.24 31.59
C ALA A 482 -11.75 7.16 31.43
N LYS A 483 -13.02 7.54 31.28
CA LYS A 483 -14.13 6.60 31.00
C LYS A 483 -14.01 5.96 29.62
N GLU A 484 -13.72 6.75 28.58
CA GLU A 484 -13.58 6.25 27.20
C GLU A 484 -12.44 5.25 27.03
N ASN A 485 -11.40 5.35 27.87
CA ASN A 485 -10.22 4.49 27.81
C ASN A 485 -10.17 3.43 28.93
N ASN A 486 -11.26 3.25 29.70
CA ASN A 486 -11.36 2.29 30.81
C ASN A 486 -10.25 2.43 31.87
N ILE A 487 -9.91 3.68 32.18
CA ILE A 487 -9.03 4.05 33.32
C ILE A 487 -9.86 4.19 34.60
N LEU A 488 -11.16 4.47 34.44
CA LEU A 488 -12.21 4.57 35.46
C LEU A 488 -13.30 3.51 35.25
#